data_AF-A0A238LDI2-F1
#
_entry.id   AF-A0A238LDI2-F1
#
_cell.length_a   1.000
_cell.length_b   1.000
_cell.length_c   1.000
_cell.angle_alpha   90.00
_cell.angle_beta   90.00
_cell.angle_gamma   90.00
#
_symmetry.space_group_name_H-M   'P 1'
#
loop_
_entity.id
_entity.type
_entity.pdbx_description
1 polymer ?
#
loop_
_entity_poly.entity_id
_entity_poly.type
_entity_poly.pdbx_seq_one_letter_code
_entity_poly.pdbx_strand_id
1 'polypeptide(L)'
;MLAKLTFTSTLTSGKGIALGLRRHYLMPVAIGETAPMQSLFEILMLILGVARFFIFAHFIMSWLIQFQVLNIRQPFVSQLWYGLSRLLEPIYGPIRRILPNMGGIDLSPIVALIAIYALEIILRNNIGMFV
;
A
#
# COMPACT_ATOMS: atom_id res chain seq x y z
N MET A 1 57.34 -1.81 19.61
CA MET A 1 58.07 -2.66 20.57
C MET A 1 57.81 -2.12 21.97
N LEU A 2 57.16 -2.93 22.80
CA LEU A 2 56.43 -2.56 24.04
C LEU A 2 57.35 -2.28 25.24
N ALA A 3 56.96 -1.36 26.12
CA ALA A 3 57.40 -1.33 27.52
C ALA A 3 56.19 -1.26 28.47
N LYS A 4 55.77 -2.45 28.89
CA LYS A 4 55.09 -2.87 30.13
C LYS A 4 54.48 -1.81 31.07
N LEU A 5 53.15 -1.90 31.17
CA LEU A 5 52.27 -1.83 32.34
C LEU A 5 52.96 -1.80 33.73
N THR A 6 52.55 -0.86 34.58
CA THR A 6 52.59 -1.01 36.04
C THR A 6 51.35 -0.35 36.63
N PHE A 7 50.43 -1.19 37.12
CA PHE A 7 49.18 -0.83 37.75
C PHE A 7 49.43 -0.68 39.26
N THR A 8 49.30 0.53 39.79
CA THR A 8 49.41 0.78 41.24
C THR A 8 48.00 0.86 41.82
N SER A 9 47.65 -0.15 42.61
CA SER A 9 46.46 -0.15 43.46
C SER A 9 46.72 0.68 44.71
N THR A 10 45.78 1.55 45.08
CA THR A 10 45.61 1.98 46.47
C THR A 10 44.12 2.16 46.74
N LEU A 11 43.54 1.10 47.30
CA LEU A 11 42.21 1.10 47.89
C LEU A 11 42.25 1.93 49.17
N THR A 12 41.46 3.01 49.23
CA THR A 12 41.02 3.56 50.51
C THR A 12 39.54 3.24 50.70
N SER A 13 39.32 2.30 51.62
CA SER A 13 38.10 2.03 52.39
C SER A 13 37.60 3.33 53.03
N GLY A 14 36.32 3.71 53.09
CA GLY A 14 35.07 3.00 52.90
C GLY A 14 34.05 3.65 53.84
N LYS A 15 32.93 4.16 53.28
CA LYS A 15 31.53 4.03 53.76
C LYS A 15 30.64 5.18 53.26
N GLY A 16 29.64 4.80 52.46
CA GLY A 16 28.28 5.32 52.67
C GLY A 16 27.80 6.41 51.73
N ILE A 17 27.65 6.12 50.44
CA ILE A 17 26.47 6.62 49.72
C ILE A 17 26.12 5.64 48.61
N ALA A 18 24.98 4.98 48.80
CA ALA A 18 24.30 4.24 47.78
C ALA A 18 24.10 5.12 46.54
N LEU A 19 24.65 4.69 45.41
CA LEU A 19 24.09 4.99 44.10
C LEU A 19 24.23 3.76 43.22
N GLY A 20 23.73 2.65 43.77
CA GLY A 20 23.02 1.68 42.96
C GLY A 20 21.82 2.37 42.34
N LEU A 21 22.00 3.03 41.21
CA LEU A 21 20.91 3.35 40.29
C LEU A 21 21.39 2.99 38.90
N ARG A 22 21.30 1.68 38.63
CA ARG A 22 20.54 1.17 37.48
C ARG A 22 20.58 2.15 36.30
N ARG A 23 21.62 2.08 35.47
CA ARG A 23 21.56 2.63 34.11
C ARG A 23 20.58 1.76 33.32
N HIS A 24 19.30 2.00 33.57
CA HIS A 24 18.13 1.28 33.10
C HIS A 24 17.06 2.26 32.63
N TYR A 25 17.51 3.37 32.05
CA TYR A 25 16.78 4.34 31.26
C TYR A 25 17.86 4.81 30.28
N LEU A 26 17.82 4.51 28.99
CA LEU A 26 16.79 4.94 28.06
C LEU A 26 16.53 3.80 27.07
N MET A 27 15.48 3.01 27.28
CA MET A 27 14.95 2.22 26.18
C MET A 27 14.45 3.20 25.12
N PRO A 28 14.78 3.03 23.83
CA PRO A 28 14.12 3.76 22.77
C PRO A 28 12.75 3.11 22.58
N VAL A 29 11.81 3.38 23.48
CA VAL A 29 10.40 3.10 23.21
C VAL A 29 9.78 4.44 22.91
N ALA A 30 10.15 4.99 21.75
CA ALA A 30 9.18 5.73 20.98
C ALA A 30 8.11 4.70 20.63
N ILE A 31 7.15 4.52 21.53
CA ILE A 31 5.86 3.98 21.16
C ILE A 31 5.40 4.99 20.14
N GLY A 32 5.55 4.65 18.86
CA GLY A 32 4.87 5.38 17.81
C GLY A 32 3.41 5.31 18.23
N GLU A 33 2.90 6.42 18.78
CA GLU A 33 1.49 6.71 18.67
C GLU A 33 1.26 6.75 17.17
N THR A 34 1.00 5.59 16.57
CA THR A 34 0.52 5.48 15.20
C THR A 34 -0.71 6.36 15.19
N ALA A 35 -0.57 7.58 14.66
CA ALA A 35 -1.66 8.55 14.66
C ALA A 35 -2.85 7.83 14.03
N PRO A 36 -4.08 7.94 14.59
CA PRO A 36 -5.25 7.23 14.08
C PRO A 36 -5.48 7.44 12.57
N MET A 37 -4.92 8.52 12.01
CA MET A 37 -4.91 8.83 10.59
C MET A 37 -4.10 7.85 9.73
N GLN A 38 -3.07 7.20 10.28
CA GLN A 38 -2.27 6.20 9.56
C GLN A 38 -3.13 4.98 9.18
N SER A 39 -3.91 4.45 10.12
CA SER A 39 -4.78 3.29 9.84
C SER A 39 -5.86 3.63 8.81
N LEU A 40 -6.42 4.84 8.83
CA LEU A 40 -7.38 5.29 7.83
C LEU A 40 -6.75 5.37 6.42
N PHE A 41 -5.53 5.91 6.34
CA PHE A 41 -4.78 5.94 5.08
C PHE A 41 -4.52 4.53 4.54
N GLU A 42 -4.12 3.60 5.41
CA GLU A 42 -3.88 2.20 5.03
C GLU A 42 -5.16 1.52 4.52
N ILE A 43 -6.31 1.75 5.17
CA ILE A 43 -7.61 1.25 4.71
C ILE A 43 -7.98 1.84 3.34
N LEU A 44 -7.77 3.14 3.13
CA LEU A 44 -8.00 3.79 1.84
C LEU A 44 -7.13 3.18 0.74
N MET A 45 -5.84 2.98 1.01
CA MET A 45 -4.92 2.34 0.07
C MET A 45 -5.30 0.89 -0.22
N LEU A 46 -5.83 0.17 0.77
CA LEU A 46 -6.38 -1.17 0.58
C LEU A 46 -7.59 -1.14 -0.37
N ILE A 47 -8.53 -0.22 -0.18
CA ILE A 47 -9.70 -0.09 -1.04
C ILE A 47 -9.28 0.24 -2.48
N LEU A 48 -8.33 1.17 -2.66
CA LEU A 48 -7.78 1.47 -3.99
C LEU A 48 -7.08 0.25 -4.61
N GLY A 49 -6.35 -0.53 -3.82
CA GLY A 49 -5.75 -1.79 -4.25
C GLY A 49 -6.80 -2.81 -4.72
N VAL A 50 -7.91 -2.95 -3.99
CA VAL A 50 -9.04 -3.82 -4.37
C VAL A 50 -9.69 -3.34 -5.67
N ALA A 51 -9.96 -2.04 -5.80
CA ALA A 51 -10.50 -1.46 -7.03
C ALA A 51 -9.57 -1.71 -8.23
N ARG A 52 -8.26 -1.48 -8.05
CA ARG A 52 -7.23 -1.76 -9.05
C ARG A 52 -7.25 -3.22 -9.49
N PHE A 53 -7.37 -4.16 -8.55
CA PHE A 53 -7.44 -5.59 -8.84
C PHE A 53 -8.63 -5.92 -9.75
N PHE A 54 -9.83 -5.42 -9.42
CA PHE A 54 -11.02 -5.68 -10.25
C PHE A 54 -10.90 -5.10 -11.65
N ILE A 55 -10.37 -3.88 -11.78
CA ILE A 55 -10.14 -3.25 -13.10
C ILE A 55 -9.12 -4.05 -13.90
N PHE A 56 -8.04 -4.50 -13.26
CA PHE A 56 -7.01 -5.32 -13.92
C PHE A 56 -7.57 -6.68 -14.36
N ALA A 57 -8.38 -7.32 -13.51
CA ALA A 57 -9.10 -8.55 -13.86
C ALA A 57 -10.02 -8.33 -15.07
N HIS A 58 -10.72 -7.20 -15.13
CA HIS A 58 -11.59 -6.86 -16.25
C HIS A 58 -10.80 -6.61 -17.54
N PHE A 59 -9.66 -5.93 -17.44
CA PHE A 59 -8.74 -5.73 -18.56
C PHE A 59 -8.26 -7.06 -19.14
N ILE A 60 -7.78 -7.99 -18.29
CA ILE A 60 -7.36 -9.32 -18.74
C ILE A 60 -8.52 -10.08 -19.37
N MET A 61 -9.69 -10.12 -18.72
CA MET A 61 -10.89 -10.79 -19.25
C MET A 61 -11.26 -10.25 -20.64
N SER A 62 -11.23 -8.93 -20.82
CA SER A 62 -11.51 -8.29 -22.12
C SER A 62 -10.55 -8.78 -23.21
N TRP A 63 -9.25 -8.87 -22.90
CA TRP A 63 -8.26 -9.39 -23.85
C TRP A 63 -8.44 -10.87 -24.14
N LEU A 64 -8.69 -11.68 -23.11
CA LEU A 64 -8.93 -13.12 -23.27
C LEU A 64 -10.16 -13.40 -24.14
N ILE A 65 -11.23 -12.60 -24.00
CA ILE A 65 -12.42 -12.70 -24.84
C ILE A 65 -12.12 -12.23 -26.27
N GLN A 66 -11.41 -11.11 -26.42
CA GLN A 66 -11.05 -10.57 -27.74
C GLN A 66 -10.21 -11.57 -28.56
N PHE A 67 -9.22 -12.19 -27.92
CA PHE A 67 -8.37 -13.23 -28.52
C PHE A 67 -9.03 -14.62 -28.59
N GLN A 68 -10.34 -14.72 -28.32
CA GLN A 68 -11.11 -15.97 -28.37
C GLN A 68 -10.57 -17.08 -27.43
N VAL A 69 -9.77 -16.73 -26.42
CA VAL A 69 -9.30 -17.65 -25.39
C VAL A 69 -10.44 -18.00 -24.42
N LEU A 70 -11.26 -17.01 -24.08
CA LEU A 70 -12.47 -17.19 -23.28
C LEU A 70 -13.73 -16.94 -24.13
N ASN A 71 -14.72 -17.81 -23.98
CA ASN A 71 -15.96 -17.69 -24.72
C ASN A 71 -17.10 -17.18 -23.82
N ILE A 72 -17.62 -15.99 -24.14
CA ILE A 72 -18.75 -15.36 -23.43
C ILE A 72 -20.00 -16.26 -23.41
N ARG A 73 -20.17 -17.16 -24.37
CA ARG A 73 -21.34 -18.07 -24.40
C ARG A 73 -21.35 -19.06 -23.23
N GLN A 74 -20.22 -19.24 -22.55
CA GLN A 74 -20.17 -20.07 -21.35
C GLN A 74 -20.86 -19.33 -20.17
N PRO A 75 -21.79 -19.97 -19.43
CA PRO A 75 -22.53 -19.32 -18.34
C PRO A 75 -21.62 -18.71 -17.27
N PHE A 76 -20.53 -19.39 -16.90
CA PHE A 76 -19.61 -18.90 -15.89
C PHE A 76 -18.85 -17.64 -16.35
N VAL A 77 -18.31 -17.66 -17.57
CA VAL A 77 -17.56 -16.53 -18.15
C VAL A 77 -18.47 -15.31 -18.32
N SER A 78 -19.68 -15.49 -18.84
CA SER A 78 -20.66 -14.40 -18.97
C SER A 78 -21.08 -13.82 -17.62
N GLN A 79 -21.36 -14.65 -16.62
CA GLN A 79 -21.72 -14.17 -15.28
C GLN A 79 -20.59 -13.34 -14.67
N LEU A 80 -19.34 -13.82 -14.77
CA LEU A 80 -18.19 -13.07 -14.29
C LEU A 80 -18.00 -11.76 -15.07
N TRP A 81 -18.09 -11.81 -16.41
CA TRP A 81 -17.97 -10.64 -17.27
C TRP A 81 -19.01 -9.56 -16.94
N TYR A 82 -20.29 -9.94 -16.89
CA TYR A 82 -21.38 -8.99 -16.60
C TYR A 82 -21.37 -8.52 -15.14
N GLY A 83 -21.02 -9.40 -14.20
CA GLY A 83 -20.85 -9.03 -12.79
C GLY A 83 -19.76 -7.97 -12.63
N LEU A 84 -18.59 -8.22 -13.22
CA LEU A 84 -17.45 -7.31 -13.19
C LEU A 84 -17.75 -5.99 -13.91
N SER A 85 -18.41 -6.05 -15.08
CA SER A 85 -18.84 -4.86 -15.82
C SER A 85 -19.76 -3.98 -14.98
N ARG A 86 -20.78 -4.57 -14.33
CA ARG A 86 -21.74 -3.83 -13.49
C ARG A 86 -21.10 -3.20 -12.26
N LEU A 87 -20.16 -3.91 -11.63
CA LEU A 87 -19.41 -3.39 -10.48
C LEU A 87 -18.54 -2.19 -10.87
N LEU A 88 -17.97 -2.20 -12.09
CA LEU A 88 -17.07 -1.16 -12.57
C LEU A 88 -17.79 -0.05 -13.36
N GLU A 89 -19.06 -0.22 -13.71
CA GLU A 89 -19.84 0.74 -14.48
C GLU A 89 -19.88 2.16 -13.88
N PRO A 90 -19.96 2.37 -12.55
CA PRO A 90 -19.89 3.72 -11.97
C PRO A 90 -18.57 4.44 -12.27
N ILE A 91 -17.48 3.68 -12.44
CA ILE A 91 -16.14 4.20 -12.76
C ILE A 91 -15.97 4.33 -14.28
N TYR A 92 -16.40 3.31 -15.05
CA TYR A 92 -16.22 3.26 -16.49
C TYR A 92 -17.21 4.15 -17.25
N GLY A 93 -18.44 4.31 -16.77
CA GLY A 93 -19.47 5.13 -17.40
C GLY A 93 -19.01 6.57 -17.66
N PRO A 94 -18.47 7.29 -16.66
CA PRO A 94 -17.88 8.61 -16.85
C PRO A 94 -16.71 8.61 -17.85
N ILE A 95 -15.84 7.59 -17.80
CA ILE A 95 -14.68 7.48 -18.70
C ILE A 95 -15.13 7.31 -20.15
N ARG A 96 -16.11 6.43 -20.41
CA ARG A 96 -16.68 6.18 -21.75
C ARG A 96 -17.35 7.41 -22.36
N ARG A 97 -17.83 8.36 -21.55
CA ARG A 97 -18.41 9.62 -22.06
C ARG A 97 -17.34 10.58 -22.62
N ILE A 98 -16.10 10.44 -22.16
CA ILE A 98 -14.97 11.27 -22.59
C ILE A 98 -14.24 10.62 -23.76
N LEU A 99 -14.21 9.29 -23.81
CA LEU A 99 -13.56 8.55 -24.88
C LEU A 99 -14.38 8.55 -26.18
N PRO A 100 -13.73 8.69 -27.34
CA PRO A 100 -14.40 8.50 -28.64
C PRO A 100 -14.82 7.03 -28.80
N ASN A 101 -15.87 6.77 -29.59
CA ASN A 101 -16.36 5.41 -29.83
C ASN A 101 -15.34 4.57 -30.63
N MET A 102 -14.71 3.58 -29.99
CA MET A 102 -13.61 2.79 -30.56
C MET A 102 -14.03 1.47 -31.22
N GLY A 103 -15.22 1.42 -31.83
CA GLY A 103 -15.60 0.29 -32.69
C GLY A 103 -15.63 -1.09 -32.00
N GLY A 104 -15.95 -1.14 -30.71
CA GLY A 104 -16.15 -2.40 -29.96
C GLY A 104 -15.01 -2.80 -29.02
N ILE A 105 -13.88 -2.09 -29.02
CA ILE A 105 -12.82 -2.28 -28.03
C ILE A 105 -13.04 -1.32 -26.86
N ASP A 106 -13.19 -1.85 -25.65
CA ASP A 106 -13.33 -1.03 -24.45
C ASP A 106 -11.96 -0.65 -23.88
N LEU A 107 -11.54 0.61 -24.07
CA LEU A 107 -10.32 1.15 -23.47
C LEU A 107 -10.52 1.70 -22.05
N SER A 108 -11.75 1.73 -21.54
CA SER A 108 -12.05 2.23 -20.19
C SER A 108 -11.21 1.58 -19.09
N PRO A 109 -10.92 0.26 -19.11
CA PRO A 109 -10.10 -0.38 -18.09
C PRO A 109 -8.68 0.18 -18.04
N ILE A 110 -8.07 0.50 -19.19
CA ILE A 110 -6.71 1.05 -19.25
C ILE A 110 -6.70 2.46 -18.65
N VAL A 111 -7.64 3.30 -19.06
CA VAL A 111 -7.76 4.67 -18.56
C VAL A 111 -8.03 4.67 -17.05
N ALA A 112 -8.89 3.78 -16.57
CA ALA A 112 -9.19 3.65 -15.16
C ALA A 112 -7.98 3.17 -14.35
N LEU A 113 -7.17 2.23 -14.86
CA LEU A 113 -5.91 1.82 -14.22
C LEU A 113 -4.97 3.00 -14.06
N ILE A 114 -4.77 3.78 -15.14
CA ILE A 114 -3.90 4.96 -15.10
C ILE A 114 -4.40 5.96 -14.06
N ALA A 115 -5.71 6.22 -14.02
CA ALA A 115 -6.32 7.12 -13.05
C ALA A 115 -6.11 6.64 -11.60
N ILE A 116 -6.28 5.34 -11.32
CA ILE A 116 -6.02 4.78 -9.99
C ILE A 116 -4.54 4.89 -9.62
N TYR A 117 -3.62 4.55 -10.53
CA TYR A 117 -2.18 4.68 -10.24
C TYR A 117 -1.79 6.13 -9.98
N ALA A 118 -2.32 7.07 -10.75
CA ALA A 118 -2.10 8.50 -10.52
C ALA A 118 -2.61 8.92 -9.13
N LEU A 119 -3.82 8.48 -8.75
CA LEU A 119 -4.39 8.77 -7.45
C LEU A 119 -3.54 8.19 -6.31
N GLU A 120 -3.05 6.97 -6.44
CA GLU A 120 -2.18 6.35 -5.44
C GLU A 120 -0.84 7.06 -5.28
N ILE A 121 -0.23 7.50 -6.39
CA ILE A 121 1.02 8.26 -6.37
C ILE A 121 0.78 9.58 -5.62
N ILE A 122 -0.30 10.28 -5.95
CA ILE A 122 -0.68 11.53 -5.28
C ILE A 122 -0.89 11.28 -3.79
N LEU A 123 -1.69 10.28 -3.41
CA LEU A 123 -1.97 9.98 -2.00
C LEU A 123 -0.71 9.59 -1.21
N ARG A 124 0.15 8.74 -1.77
CA ARG A 124 1.41 8.31 -1.11
C ARG A 124 2.39 9.46 -0.95
N ASN A 125 2.55 10.31 -1.96
CA ASN A 125 3.48 11.43 -1.88
C ASN A 125 3.00 12.51 -0.91
N ASN A 126 1.68 12.64 -0.72
CA ASN A 126 1.07 13.60 0.19
C ASN A 126 0.74 12.99 1.57
N ILE A 127 1.19 11.78 1.90
CA ILE A 127 0.86 11.17 3.20
C ILE A 127 1.34 12.01 4.40
N GLY A 128 2.51 12.67 4.26
CA GLY A 128 3.09 13.51 5.32
C GLY A 128 2.36 14.82 5.60
N MET A 129 1.30 15.15 4.85
CA MET A 129 0.39 16.25 5.17
C MET A 129 -0.89 15.80 5.88
N PHE A 130 -1.12 14.48 6.02
CA PHE A 130 -2.30 13.91 6.68
C PHE A 130 -1.99 13.13 7.98
N VAL A 131 -0.70 12.83 8.23
CA VAL A 131 -0.18 12.12 9.42
C VAL A 131 0.78 13.05 10.15
#